data_AF-A0A7C4KFS5-F1
#
_entry.id   AF-A0A7C4KFS5-F1
#
_cell.length_a   1.000
_cell.length_b   1.000
_cell.length_c   1.000
_cell.angle_alpha   90.00
_cell.angle_beta   90.00
_cell.angle_gamma   90.00
#
_symmetry.space_group_name_H-M   'P 1'
#
loop_
_entity.id
_entity.type
_entity.pdbx_description
1 polymer ?
#
loop_
_entity_poly.entity_id
_entity_poly.type
_entity_poly.pdbx_seq_one_letter_code
_entity_poly.pdbx_strand_id
1 'polypeptide(L)'
;MKNPVFVLLSLLVMLSLACSITINIPTTKVGEKQTLAIQEDYPDLRPAELVLRMGGGNLTLQGGSQHLVEGTVEYNITDWKPTISRDGREVR
;
A
#
# COMPACT_ATOMS: atom_id res chain seq x y z
N MET A 1 -34.59 8.57 -43.60
CA MET A 1 -35.52 9.19 -42.64
C MET A 1 -34.79 9.38 -41.33
N LYS A 2 -34.35 10.59 -41.01
CA LYS A 2 -33.75 10.92 -39.71
C LYS A 2 -34.92 11.11 -38.74
N ASN A 3 -35.38 10.02 -38.12
CA ASN A 3 -36.48 10.10 -37.16
C ASN A 3 -35.89 10.64 -35.84
N PRO A 4 -36.17 11.90 -35.46
CA PRO A 4 -35.55 12.53 -34.29
C PRO A 4 -35.88 11.78 -33.00
N VAL A 5 -37.01 11.07 -32.99
CA VAL A 5 -37.44 10.18 -31.91
C VAL A 5 -36.45 9.05 -31.65
N PHE A 6 -35.87 8.43 -32.70
CA PHE A 6 -34.89 7.36 -32.53
C PHE A 6 -33.56 7.87 -31.95
N VAL A 7 -33.16 9.09 -32.34
CA VAL A 7 -31.96 9.75 -31.79
C VAL A 7 -32.17 10.07 -30.31
N LEU A 8 -33.34 10.61 -29.96
CA LEU A 8 -33.70 10.93 -28.57
C LEU A 8 -33.76 9.67 -27.70
N LEU A 9 -34.36 8.59 -28.22
CA LEU A 9 -34.45 7.31 -27.52
C LEU A 9 -33.08 6.67 -27.31
N SER A 10 -32.21 6.70 -28.32
CA SER A 10 -30.85 6.19 -28.22
C SER A 10 -30.02 6.96 -27.20
N LEU A 11 -30.18 8.28 -27.13
CA LEU A 11 -29.48 9.12 -26.15
C LEU A 11 -29.95 8.82 -24.72
N LEU A 12 -31.26 8.62 -24.54
CA LEU A 12 -31.87 8.31 -23.24
C LEU A 12 -31.40 6.95 -22.69
N VAL A 13 -31.25 5.95 -23.56
CA VAL A 13 -30.69 4.64 -23.20
C VAL A 13 -29.22 4.79 -22.82
N MET A 14 -28.42 5.53 -23.58
CA MET A 14 -26.98 5.67 -23.28
C MET A 14 -26.73 6.36 -21.92
N LEU A 15 -27.57 7.33 -21.56
CA LEU A 15 -27.55 8.00 -20.26
C LEU A 15 -27.98 7.09 -19.10
N SER A 16 -28.86 6.12 -19.32
CA SER A 16 -29.32 5.21 -18.27
C SER A 16 -28.29 4.13 -17.92
N LEU A 17 -27.40 3.76 -18.86
CA LEU A 17 -26.33 2.77 -18.60
C LEU A 17 -25.16 3.34 -17.78
N ALA A 18 -24.96 4.66 -17.73
CA ALA A 18 -23.80 5.29 -17.10
C ALA A 18 -23.67 5.00 -15.58
N CYS A 19 -24.79 4.85 -14.87
CA CYS A 19 -24.80 4.59 -13.43
C CYS A 19 -24.88 3.09 -13.08
N SER A 20 -24.94 2.20 -14.07
CA SER A 20 -25.10 0.75 -13.84
C SER A 20 -23.78 -0.01 -13.68
N ILE A 21 -22.64 0.65 -13.91
CA ILE A 21 -21.33 0.02 -13.84
C ILE A 21 -20.81 0.08 -12.41
N THR A 22 -21.15 -0.92 -11.61
CA THR A 22 -20.52 -1.18 -10.32
C THR A 22 -19.27 -2.03 -10.53
N ILE A 23 -18.09 -1.40 -10.50
CA ILE A 23 -16.82 -2.12 -10.47
C ILE A 23 -16.58 -2.55 -9.02
N ASN A 24 -16.56 -3.86 -8.78
CA ASN A 24 -16.29 -4.42 -7.47
C ASN A 24 -14.76 -4.39 -7.24
N ILE A 25 -14.26 -3.22 -6.84
CA ILE A 25 -12.85 -3.07 -6.45
C ILE A 25 -12.65 -3.63 -5.04
N PRO A 26 -11.59 -4.42 -4.80
CA PRO A 26 -11.27 -4.86 -3.46
C PRO A 26 -11.02 -3.63 -2.57
N THR A 27 -11.85 -3.48 -1.55
CA THR A 27 -11.71 -2.42 -0.54
C THR A 27 -11.10 -3.03 0.72
N THR A 28 -10.15 -2.33 1.32
CA THR A 28 -9.53 -2.74 2.58
C THR A 28 -10.09 -1.90 3.71
N LYS A 29 -10.34 -2.52 4.87
CA LYS A 29 -10.85 -1.82 6.04
C LYS A 29 -9.74 -1.00 6.67
N VAL A 30 -9.91 0.32 6.65
CA VAL A 30 -9.07 1.25 7.42
C VAL A 30 -9.56 1.26 8.87
N GLY A 31 -8.62 1.08 9.80
CA GLY A 31 -8.83 1.16 11.24
C GLY A 31 -8.07 2.34 11.86
N GLU A 32 -7.94 2.29 13.19
CA GLU A 32 -7.16 3.27 13.95
C GLU A 32 -5.67 3.18 13.62
N LYS A 33 -4.98 4.32 13.67
CA LYS A 33 -3.54 4.40 13.44
C LYS A 33 -2.78 3.59 14.50
N GLN A 34 -1.87 2.74 14.06
CA GLN A 34 -0.99 1.91 14.87
C GLN A 34 0.46 2.36 14.64
N THR A 35 1.28 2.25 15.68
CA THR A 35 2.72 2.55 15.61
C THR A 35 3.51 1.32 16.05
N LEU A 36 4.46 0.88 15.24
CA LEU A 36 5.42 -0.17 15.54
C LEU A 36 6.81 0.44 15.65
N ALA A 37 7.46 0.29 16.80
CA ALA A 37 8.88 0.60 16.94
C ALA A 37 9.72 -0.57 16.41
N ILE A 38 10.77 -0.26 15.67
CA ILE A 38 11.73 -1.21 15.12
C ILE A 38 13.11 -0.82 15.60
N GLN A 39 13.89 -1.80 16.04
CA GLN A 39 15.30 -1.66 16.37
C GLN A 39 15.97 -2.99 16.07
N GLU A 40 16.75 -3.04 15.00
CA GLU A 40 17.43 -4.26 14.56
C GLU A 40 18.93 -4.03 14.54
N ASP A 41 19.66 -4.89 15.23
CA ASP A 41 21.11 -4.86 15.29
C ASP A 41 21.77 -5.32 13.99
N TYR A 42 23.07 -5.05 13.85
CA TYR A 42 23.85 -5.58 12.75
C TYR A 42 23.92 -7.12 12.82
N PRO A 43 23.71 -7.84 11.71
CA PRO A 43 23.98 -9.26 11.64
C PRO A 43 25.47 -9.56 11.78
N ASP A 44 25.79 -10.77 12.24
CA ASP A 44 27.17 -11.22 12.42
C ASP A 44 27.97 -11.24 11.11
N LEU A 45 27.28 -11.57 10.01
CA LEU A 45 27.88 -11.66 8.68
C LEU A 45 27.92 -10.29 8.00
N ARG A 46 29.11 -9.92 7.52
CA ARG A 46 29.38 -8.61 6.89
C ARG A 46 29.71 -8.79 5.40
N PRO A 47 29.32 -7.85 4.52
CA PRO A 47 28.52 -6.66 4.81
C PRO A 47 27.05 -7.00 5.12
N ALA A 48 26.45 -6.24 6.04
CA ALA A 48 25.03 -6.35 6.34
C ALA A 48 24.17 -5.86 5.16
N GLU A 49 23.04 -6.49 4.95
CA GLU A 49 22.06 -6.16 3.92
C GLU A 49 20.72 -5.85 4.57
N LEU A 50 20.20 -4.64 4.32
CA LEU A 50 18.89 -4.19 4.78
C LEU A 50 17.94 -4.11 3.59
N VAL A 51 16.83 -4.85 3.64
CA VAL A 51 15.84 -4.90 2.56
C VAL A 51 14.50 -4.37 3.06
N LEU A 52 14.12 -3.16 2.64
CA LEU A 52 12.82 -2.58 2.99
C LEU A 52 11.81 -2.79 1.86
N ARG A 53 10.74 -3.55 2.13
CA ARG A 53 9.65 -3.80 1.16
C ARG A 53 8.39 -3.06 1.57
N MET A 54 8.03 -2.02 0.80
CA MET A 54 6.85 -1.20 1.05
C MET A 54 6.00 -1.11 -0.21
N GLY A 55 4.72 -1.46 -0.11
CA GLY A 55 3.78 -1.40 -1.23
C GLY A 55 3.36 0.03 -1.58
N GLY A 56 3.24 0.91 -0.59
CA GLY A 56 2.89 2.32 -0.77
C GLY A 56 2.89 3.11 0.53
N GLY A 57 2.95 4.44 0.42
CA GLY A 57 3.04 5.40 1.53
C GLY A 57 4.32 6.23 1.47
N ASN A 58 4.80 6.71 2.62
CA ASN A 58 5.99 7.56 2.72
C ASN A 58 7.11 6.83 3.48
N LEU A 59 8.33 6.88 2.93
CA LEU A 59 9.53 6.34 3.55
C LEU A 59 10.57 7.46 3.69
N THR A 60 11.01 7.69 4.93
CA THR A 60 12.11 8.62 5.26
C THR A 60 13.25 7.82 5.87
N LEU A 61 14.43 7.90 5.27
CA LEU A 61 15.64 7.23 5.75
C LEU A 61 16.74 8.25 6.03
N GLN A 62 17.42 8.08 7.16
CA GLN A 62 18.54 8.91 7.58
C GLN A 62 19.62 8.01 8.18
N GLY A 63 20.89 8.32 7.90
CA GLY A 63 22.02 7.63 8.51
C GLY A 63 22.36 8.17 9.90
N GLY A 64 23.19 7.42 10.64
CA GLY A 64 23.71 7.84 11.95
C GLY A 64 23.26 6.99 13.14
N SER A 65 22.47 5.94 12.90
CA SER A 65 22.10 4.97 13.94
C SER A 65 23.29 4.13 14.41
N GLN A 66 23.25 3.71 15.68
CA GLN A 66 24.17 2.68 16.22
C GLN A 66 23.71 1.25 15.89
N HIS A 67 22.46 1.09 15.48
CA HIS A 67 21.85 -0.15 15.02
C HIS A 67 21.92 -0.26 13.48
N LEU A 68 21.55 -1.41 12.91
CA LEU A 68 21.42 -1.53 11.45
C LEU A 68 20.26 -0.66 10.95
N VAL A 69 19.15 -0.70 11.67
CA VAL A 69 17.99 0.17 11.45
C VAL A 69 17.24 0.36 12.77
N GLU A 70 16.81 1.59 13.03
CA GLU A 70 15.90 1.91 14.12
C GLU A 70 14.89 2.96 13.66
N GLY A 71 13.70 2.96 14.25
CA GLY A 71 12.68 3.95 13.95
C GLY A 71 11.27 3.46 14.23
N THR A 72 10.31 4.09 13.56
CA THR A 72 8.89 3.78 13.73
C THR A 72 8.22 3.56 12.38
N VAL A 73 7.28 2.61 12.34
CA VAL A 73 6.38 2.40 11.22
C VAL A 73 4.96 2.63 11.67
N GLU A 74 4.26 3.52 10.97
CA GLU A 74 2.86 3.80 11.23
C GLU A 74 1.98 3.16 10.16
N TYR A 75 0.91 2.47 10.58
CA TYR A 75 -0.02 1.79 9.68
C TYR A 75 -1.44 1.83 10.25
N ASN A 76 -2.45 1.84 9.40
CA ASN A 76 -3.86 1.89 9.80
C ASN A 76 -4.70 0.78 9.14
N ILE A 77 -4.07 -0.13 8.41
CA ILE A 77 -4.67 -1.33 7.84
C ILE A 77 -3.99 -2.52 8.51
N THR A 78 -4.77 -3.40 9.14
CA THR A 78 -4.24 -4.52 9.94
C THR A 78 -3.29 -5.41 9.12
N ASP A 79 -3.63 -5.67 7.87
CA ASP A 79 -2.83 -6.50 6.96
C ASP A 79 -1.52 -5.84 6.51
N TRP A 80 -1.33 -4.55 6.80
CA TRP A 80 -0.08 -3.82 6.52
C TRP A 80 0.90 -3.83 7.69
N LYS A 81 0.59 -4.57 8.76
CA LYS A 81 1.53 -4.73 9.87
C LYS A 81 2.87 -5.28 9.35
N PRO A 82 4.00 -4.58 9.55
CA PRO A 82 5.30 -5.04 9.08
C PRO A 82 5.69 -6.38 9.70
N THR A 83 6.41 -7.19 8.93
CA THR A 83 7.07 -8.42 9.37
C THR A 83 8.57 -8.23 9.29
N ILE A 84 9.32 -8.73 10.27
CA ILE A 84 10.79 -8.66 10.29
C ILE A 84 11.33 -10.08 10.18
N SER A 85 12.27 -10.30 9.26
CA SER A 85 12.96 -11.58 9.06
C SER A 85 14.48 -11.37 8.97
N ARG A 86 15.23 -12.36 9.48
CA ARG A 86 16.69 -12.34 9.55
C ARG A 86 17.23 -13.60 8.90
N ASP A 87 18.12 -13.44 7.94
CA ASP A 87 18.74 -14.57 7.22
C ASP A 87 20.21 -14.26 6.91
N GLY A 88 21.11 -14.85 7.70
CA GLY A 88 22.55 -14.67 7.57
C GLY A 88 22.97 -13.21 7.71
N ARG A 89 23.28 -12.57 6.57
CA ARG A 89 23.67 -11.15 6.49
C ARG A 89 22.50 -10.20 6.20
N GLU A 90 21.30 -10.72 5.97
CA GLU A 90 20.12 -9.97 5.54
C GLU A 90 19.13 -9.75 6.70
N VAL A 91 18.62 -8.53 6.80
CA VAL A 91 17.44 -8.17 7.61
C VAL A 91 16.41 -7.55 6.67
N ARG A 92 15.18 -8.06 6.67
CA ARG A 92 14.09 -7.65 5.77
C ARG A 92 12.75 -7.44 6.47
#